data_AF-A0A831LYH4-F1
#
_entry.id   AF-A0A831LYH4-F1
#
_cell.length_a   1.000
_cell.length_b   1.000
_cell.length_c   1.000
_cell.angle_alpha   90.00
_cell.angle_beta   90.00
_cell.angle_gamma   90.00
#
_symmetry.space_group_name_H-M   'P 1'
#
loop_
_entity.id
_entity.type
_entity.pdbx_description
1 polymer ?
#
loop_
_entity_poly.entity_id
_entity_poly.type
_entity_poly.pdbx_seq_one_letter_code
_entity_poly.pdbx_strand_id
1 'polypeptide(L)'
;MKKIVAVLAVLLVAGVGVSTAQVLPGKFELGTSICYYNLKFDDAESEALNYLSIPIRFGWTFWQGLEIEPEVQLFVPMGDTGGDTAYFLQGKLLYNFSLGGNVVPFIGGGAGIGNGIPVFGIVEGGSDIKTFAFTGLVGLKLRIGNSAALRIEYRFNRFSWEDEFSIDKDWGNWHNVLVGVSIFL
;
A
#
# COMPACT_ATOMS: atom_id res chain seq x y z
N MET A 1 8.75 19.95 10.92
CA MET A 1 7.63 19.60 10.02
C MET A 1 7.54 20.48 8.78
N LYS A 2 7.34 21.82 8.88
CA LYS A 2 7.19 22.71 7.71
C LYS A 2 8.33 22.64 6.67
N LYS A 3 9.59 22.50 7.11
CA LYS A 3 10.77 22.43 6.23
C LYS A 3 10.87 21.12 5.44
N ILE A 4 10.42 20.00 6.02
CA ILE A 4 10.44 18.68 5.37
C ILE A 4 9.37 18.60 4.29
N VAL A 5 8.17 19.13 4.56
CA VAL A 5 7.09 19.24 3.57
C VAL A 5 7.51 20.11 2.39
N ALA A 6 8.21 21.22 2.64
CA ALA A 6 8.73 22.08 1.56
C ALA A 6 9.79 21.37 0.71
N VAL A 7 10.70 20.60 1.31
CA VAL A 7 11.71 19.83 0.58
C VAL A 7 11.07 18.71 -0.25
N LEU A 8 10.08 18.00 0.32
CA LEU A 8 9.32 16.98 -0.43
C LEU A 8 8.53 17.59 -1.59
N ALA A 9 7.90 18.76 -1.39
CA ALA A 9 7.21 19.49 -2.45
C ALA A 9 8.17 19.95 -3.56
N VAL A 10 9.36 20.46 -3.19
CA VAL A 10 10.39 20.86 -4.16
C VAL A 10 10.93 19.66 -4.93
N LEU A 11 11.17 18.52 -4.27
CA LEU A 11 11.58 17.29 -4.93
C LEU A 11 10.49 16.72 -5.85
N LEU A 12 9.21 16.84 -5.47
CA LEU A 12 8.08 16.47 -6.32
C LEU A 12 8.04 17.35 -7.57
N VAL A 13 8.14 18.67 -7.42
CA VAL A 13 8.10 19.63 -8.53
C VAL A 13 9.33 19.50 -9.43
N ALA A 14 10.52 19.28 -8.85
CA ALA A 14 11.75 19.05 -9.60
C ALA A 14 11.72 17.71 -10.35
N GLY A 15 11.08 16.66 -9.80
CA GLY A 15 10.89 15.38 -10.48
C GLY A 15 9.95 15.48 -11.70
N VAL A 16 8.93 16.32 -11.62
CA VAL A 16 7.96 16.55 -12.71
C VAL A 16 8.58 17.31 -13.89
N GLY A 17 9.56 18.19 -13.66
CA GLY A 17 10.16 19.04 -14.69
C GLY A 17 11.15 18.34 -15.64
N VAL A 18 11.62 17.14 -15.31
CA VAL A 18 12.73 16.47 -16.05
C VAL A 18 12.27 15.23 -16.82
N SER A 19 11.05 14.72 -16.60
CA SER A 19 10.56 13.57 -17.36
C SER A 19 9.88 14.01 -18.66
N THR A 20 10.49 13.73 -19.80
CA THR A 20 9.77 13.66 -21.08
C THR A 20 8.86 12.42 -21.03
N ALA A 21 7.69 12.57 -20.39
CA ALA A 21 6.82 11.48 -20.01
C ALA A 21 6.08 10.88 -21.21
N GLN A 22 6.53 9.72 -21.71
CA GLN A 22 5.62 8.82 -22.42
C GLN A 22 4.81 8.05 -21.39
N VAL A 23 3.49 8.23 -21.46
CA VAL A 23 2.48 7.54 -20.65
C VAL A 23 2.66 6.03 -20.83
N LEU A 24 2.49 5.25 -19.76
CA LEU A 24 2.40 3.80 -19.85
C LEU A 24 1.37 3.41 -20.95
N PRO A 25 1.63 2.40 -21.80
CA PRO A 25 0.60 1.89 -22.68
C PRO A 25 -0.55 1.36 -21.82
N GLY A 26 -1.78 1.82 -22.09
CA GLY A 26 -2.97 1.53 -21.28
C GLY A 26 -3.32 2.66 -20.32
N LYS A 27 -4.61 3.00 -20.24
CA LYS A 27 -5.09 4.01 -19.28
C LYS A 27 -5.44 3.36 -17.94
N PHE A 28 -5.76 2.07 -17.95
CA PHE A 28 -6.18 1.33 -16.78
C PHE A 28 -5.16 0.27 -16.42
N GLU A 29 -4.95 0.09 -15.12
CA GLU A 29 -4.08 -0.95 -14.55
C GLU A 29 -4.92 -1.81 -13.61
N LEU A 30 -4.87 -3.11 -13.77
CA LEU A 30 -5.33 -4.05 -12.75
C LEU A 30 -4.10 -4.68 -12.11
N GLY A 31 -3.96 -4.52 -10.80
CA GLY A 31 -2.80 -5.03 -10.07
C GLY A 31 -3.18 -5.95 -8.91
N THR A 32 -2.27 -6.88 -8.61
CA THR A 32 -2.29 -7.61 -7.35
C THR A 32 -0.87 -7.84 -6.84
N SER A 33 -0.71 -8.05 -5.54
CA SER A 33 0.58 -8.36 -4.93
C SER A 33 0.43 -9.23 -3.71
N ILE A 34 1.55 -9.70 -3.18
CA ILE A 34 1.60 -10.44 -1.93
C ILE A 34 2.69 -9.87 -1.03
N CYS A 35 2.42 -9.88 0.26
CA CYS A 35 3.37 -9.60 1.33
C CYS A 35 3.11 -10.58 2.47
N TYR A 36 4.14 -11.27 2.91
CA TYR A 36 4.04 -12.24 4.00
C TYR A 36 4.60 -11.65 5.29
N TYR A 37 3.91 -11.90 6.38
CA TYR A 37 4.31 -11.52 7.72
C TYR A 37 4.38 -12.72 8.64
N ASN A 38 5.44 -12.72 9.44
CA ASN A 38 5.60 -13.57 10.60
C ASN A 38 5.93 -12.64 11.77
N LEU A 39 4.99 -12.51 12.71
CA LEU A 39 5.14 -11.71 13.91
C LEU A 39 5.27 -12.65 15.10
N LYS A 40 6.38 -12.54 15.83
CA LYS A 40 6.56 -13.23 17.10
C LYS A 40 6.83 -12.18 18.17
N PHE A 41 6.05 -12.20 19.23
CA PHE A 41 6.25 -11.33 20.38
C PHE A 41 7.20 -12.00 21.38
N ASP A 42 8.00 -11.20 22.09
CA ASP A 42 8.93 -11.67 23.13
C ASP A 42 8.19 -12.04 24.43
N ASP A 43 7.19 -12.91 24.32
CA ASP A 43 6.48 -13.52 25.44
C ASP A 43 6.63 -15.05 25.33
N ALA A 44 6.82 -15.71 26.48
CA ALA A 44 7.23 -17.11 26.58
C ALA A 44 6.19 -18.09 25.98
N GLU A 45 4.93 -17.68 25.92
CA GLU A 45 3.81 -18.48 25.40
C GLU A 45 3.23 -17.97 24.07
N SER A 46 3.77 -16.89 23.50
CA SER A 46 3.22 -16.32 22.27
C SER A 46 3.61 -17.15 21.03
N GLU A 47 2.60 -17.79 20.43
CA GLU A 47 2.73 -18.38 19.10
C GLU A 47 2.98 -17.30 18.04
N ALA A 48 3.72 -17.66 16.98
CA ALA A 48 3.96 -16.72 15.89
C ALA A 48 2.67 -16.50 15.07
N LEU A 49 2.27 -15.24 14.92
CA LEU A 49 1.18 -14.85 14.05
C LEU A 49 1.67 -14.77 12.60
N ASN A 50 0.96 -15.45 11.71
CA ASN A 50 1.28 -15.51 10.29
C ASN A 50 0.13 -14.94 9.48
N TYR A 51 0.43 -14.08 8.50
CA TYR A 51 -0.61 -13.59 7.59
C TYR A 51 -0.05 -13.15 6.25
N LEU A 52 -0.95 -13.18 5.26
CA LEU A 52 -0.73 -12.65 3.93
C LEU A 52 -1.51 -11.35 3.75
N SER A 53 -0.80 -10.33 3.27
CA SER A 53 -1.38 -9.10 2.80
C SER A 53 -1.49 -9.15 1.28
N ILE A 54 -2.73 -9.13 0.77
CA ILE A 54 -3.06 -9.25 -0.65
C ILE A 54 -3.85 -8.01 -1.10
N PRO A 55 -3.18 -6.99 -1.64
CA PRO A 55 -3.86 -5.87 -2.30
C PRO A 55 -4.39 -6.23 -3.68
N ILE A 56 -5.64 -5.88 -3.94
CA ILE A 56 -6.27 -5.84 -5.27
C ILE A 56 -6.52 -4.38 -5.61
N ARG A 57 -5.93 -3.90 -6.71
CA ARG A 57 -5.85 -2.47 -7.03
C ARG A 57 -6.25 -2.18 -8.46
N PHE A 58 -6.88 -1.03 -8.65
CA PHE A 58 -7.35 -0.55 -9.95
C PHE A 58 -6.74 0.83 -10.21
N GLY A 59 -5.70 0.90 -11.04
CA GLY A 59 -5.05 2.14 -11.42
C GLY A 59 -5.75 2.80 -12.60
N TRP A 60 -5.90 4.12 -12.57
CA TRP A 60 -6.29 4.92 -13.72
C TRP A 60 -5.30 6.07 -13.90
N THR A 61 -4.51 5.99 -14.97
CA THR A 61 -3.60 7.07 -15.37
C THR A 61 -4.38 8.17 -16.09
N PHE A 62 -4.46 9.35 -15.47
CA PHE A 62 -5.27 10.47 -15.96
C PHE A 62 -4.43 11.65 -16.47
N TRP A 63 -3.19 11.81 -16.02
CA TRP A 63 -2.32 12.90 -16.50
C TRP A 63 -0.83 12.58 -16.36
N GLN A 64 -0.11 12.42 -17.47
CA GLN A 64 1.36 12.39 -17.54
C GLN A 64 2.06 11.63 -16.39
N GLY A 65 1.70 10.37 -16.20
CA GLY A 65 2.25 9.51 -15.14
C GLY A 65 1.50 9.55 -13.81
N LEU A 66 0.64 10.55 -13.58
CA LEU A 66 -0.29 10.55 -12.46
C LEU A 66 -1.39 9.52 -12.64
N GLU A 67 -1.58 8.74 -11.58
CA GLU A 67 -2.50 7.63 -11.51
C GLU A 67 -3.26 7.69 -10.18
N ILE A 68 -4.58 7.60 -10.24
CA ILE A 68 -5.37 7.26 -9.06
C ILE A 68 -5.48 5.75 -8.94
N GLU A 69 -5.32 5.22 -7.73
CA GLU A 69 -5.32 3.78 -7.48
C GLU A 69 -6.20 3.49 -6.25
N PRO A 70 -7.53 3.31 -6.42
CA PRO A 70 -8.34 2.59 -5.43
C PRO A 70 -7.85 1.16 -5.25
N GLU A 71 -7.83 0.72 -3.99
CA GLU A 71 -7.34 -0.59 -3.59
C GLU A 71 -8.18 -1.17 -2.44
N VAL A 72 -8.39 -2.48 -2.51
CA VAL A 72 -8.83 -3.30 -1.39
C VAL A 72 -7.64 -4.16 -0.97
N GLN A 73 -7.14 -3.97 0.25
CA GLN A 73 -6.07 -4.77 0.81
C GLN A 73 -6.66 -5.78 1.79
N LEU A 74 -6.51 -7.07 1.48
CA LEU A 74 -6.94 -8.17 2.34
C LEU A 74 -5.80 -8.60 3.25
N PHE A 75 -6.12 -8.89 4.50
CA PHE A 75 -5.20 -9.48 5.49
C PHE A 75 -5.74 -10.86 5.86
N VAL A 76 -5.12 -11.89 5.30
CA VAL A 76 -5.54 -13.27 5.44
C VAL A 76 -4.65 -13.95 6.47
N PRO A 77 -5.15 -14.27 7.67
CA PRO A 77 -4.38 -15.02 8.66
C PRO A 77 -4.12 -16.44 8.17
N MET A 78 -2.99 -17.00 8.59
CA MET A 78 -2.55 -18.34 8.23
C MET A 78 -2.44 -19.20 9.48
N GLY A 79 -3.05 -20.39 9.44
CA GLY A 79 -3.06 -21.36 10.54
C GLY A 79 -4.42 -21.45 11.24
N ASP A 80 -4.60 -22.52 12.01
CA ASP A 80 -5.88 -22.87 12.65
C ASP A 80 -6.26 -21.95 13.82
N THR A 81 -5.29 -21.18 14.33
CA THR A 81 -5.47 -20.14 15.37
C THR A 81 -5.63 -18.74 14.78
N GLY A 82 -5.68 -18.62 13.44
CA GLY A 82 -5.91 -17.35 12.76
C GLY A 82 -7.31 -16.81 13.00
N GLY A 83 -7.42 -15.51 13.29
CA GLY A 83 -8.72 -14.82 13.32
C GLY A 83 -9.40 -14.77 11.94
N ASP A 84 -10.40 -13.92 11.78
CA ASP A 84 -11.06 -13.73 10.48
C ASP A 84 -10.18 -12.94 9.49
N THR A 85 -10.60 -12.88 8.22
CA THR A 85 -9.93 -12.02 7.22
C THR A 85 -10.37 -10.56 7.42
N ALA A 86 -9.41 -9.66 7.61
CA ALA A 86 -9.67 -8.22 7.61
C ALA A 86 -9.42 -7.60 6.24
N TYR A 87 -9.97 -6.41 6.04
CA TYR A 87 -9.77 -5.61 4.84
C TYR A 87 -9.46 -4.15 5.16
N PHE A 88 -8.77 -3.52 4.22
CA PHE A 88 -8.49 -2.08 4.24
C PHE A 88 -8.77 -1.49 2.85
N LEU A 89 -9.73 -0.58 2.79
CA LEU A 89 -10.09 0.15 1.59
C LEU A 89 -9.30 1.45 1.56
N GLN A 90 -8.53 1.68 0.49
CA GLN A 90 -7.75 2.90 0.36
C GLN A 90 -7.75 3.46 -1.05
N GLY A 91 -7.66 4.78 -1.15
CA GLY A 91 -7.39 5.49 -2.39
C GLY A 91 -5.97 6.04 -2.36
N LYS A 92 -5.25 5.88 -3.47
CA LYS A 92 -3.89 6.41 -3.62
C LYS A 92 -3.79 7.32 -4.82
N LEU A 93 -2.83 8.22 -4.74
CA LEU A 93 -2.32 8.99 -5.86
C LEU A 93 -0.86 8.62 -6.06
N LEU A 94 -0.55 8.16 -7.27
CA LEU A 94 0.78 7.72 -7.67
C LEU A 94 1.30 8.63 -8.78
N TYR A 95 2.62 8.79 -8.83
CA TYR A 95 3.33 9.34 -9.97
C TYR A 95 4.30 8.28 -10.51
N ASN A 96 4.07 7.85 -11.74
CA ASN A 96 4.89 6.89 -12.46
C ASN A 96 5.91 7.64 -13.33
N PHE A 97 7.20 7.47 -13.04
CA PHE A 97 8.29 8.11 -13.77
C PHE A 97 8.55 7.36 -15.09
N SER A 98 8.53 8.09 -16.20
CA SER A 98 8.91 7.57 -17.51
C SER A 98 10.41 7.80 -17.73
N LEU A 99 11.21 6.73 -17.67
CA LEU A 99 12.65 6.78 -17.89
C LEU A 99 13.09 6.27 -19.28
N GLY A 100 12.16 6.13 -20.23
CA GLY A 100 12.47 5.70 -21.60
C GLY A 100 12.85 4.22 -21.76
N GLY A 101 12.52 3.37 -20.78
CA GLY A 101 12.86 1.94 -20.78
C GLY A 101 11.78 1.06 -20.14
N ASN A 102 12.16 -0.17 -19.80
CA ASN A 102 11.23 -1.15 -19.19
C ASN A 102 11.09 -1.02 -17.67
N VAL A 103 11.87 -0.14 -17.04
CA VAL A 103 11.79 0.13 -15.62
C VAL A 103 11.03 1.44 -15.42
N VAL A 104 9.96 1.38 -14.65
CA VAL A 104 9.10 2.52 -14.32
C VAL A 104 9.07 2.66 -12.81
N PRO A 105 9.92 3.52 -12.24
CA PRO A 105 9.82 3.88 -10.83
C PRO A 105 8.50 4.59 -10.56
N PHE A 106 7.99 4.47 -9.34
CA PHE A 106 6.84 5.24 -8.91
C PHE A 106 6.97 5.63 -7.43
N ILE A 107 6.29 6.73 -7.09
CA ILE A 107 6.12 7.22 -5.73
C ILE A 107 4.67 7.63 -5.55
N GLY A 108 4.17 7.59 -4.32
CA GLY A 108 2.84 8.07 -4.05
C GLY A 108 2.48 8.05 -2.58
N GLY A 109 1.21 8.34 -2.35
CA GLY A 109 0.61 8.23 -1.04
C GLY A 109 -0.90 8.07 -1.14
N GLY A 110 -1.51 7.75 -0.03
CA GLY A 110 -2.94 7.49 0.05
C GLY A 110 -3.46 7.56 1.47
N ALA A 111 -4.76 7.34 1.58
CA ALA A 111 -5.44 7.17 2.84
C ALA A 111 -6.58 6.18 2.70
N GLY A 112 -6.95 5.55 3.81
CA GLY A 112 -7.98 4.53 3.80
C GLY A 112 -8.55 4.22 5.16
N ILE A 113 -9.54 3.34 5.15
CA ILE A 113 -10.22 2.82 6.32
C ILE A 113 -10.28 1.30 6.25
N GLY A 114 -10.31 0.63 7.39
CA GLY A 114 -10.49 -0.81 7.45
C GLY A 114 -11.09 -1.27 8.77
N ASN A 115 -11.37 -2.56 8.83
CA ASN A 115 -12.06 -3.21 9.95
C ASN A 115 -11.13 -4.02 10.87
N GLY A 116 -9.81 -3.76 10.86
CA GLY A 116 -8.88 -4.51 11.70
C GLY A 116 -7.49 -3.88 11.75
N ILE A 117 -6.74 -4.20 12.81
CA ILE A 117 -5.37 -3.74 13.01
C ILE A 117 -4.43 -4.89 12.66
N PRO A 118 -3.56 -4.76 11.64
CA PRO A 118 -2.71 -5.88 11.20
C PRO A 118 -1.73 -6.42 12.25
N VAL A 119 -1.48 -5.70 13.35
CA VAL A 119 -0.29 -5.87 14.21
C VAL A 119 -0.59 -6.45 15.59
N PHE A 120 -1.85 -6.50 16.02
CA PHE A 120 -2.19 -6.86 17.41
C PHE A 120 -2.94 -8.20 17.56
N GLY A 121 -2.93 -9.06 16.53
CA GLY A 121 -3.81 -10.25 16.52
C GLY A 121 -5.30 -9.92 16.37
N ILE A 122 -5.65 -8.62 16.37
CA ILE A 122 -6.99 -8.10 16.15
C ILE A 122 -7.21 -7.94 14.64
N VAL A 123 -7.23 -9.08 13.95
CA VAL A 123 -7.74 -9.21 12.59
C VAL A 123 -9.19 -9.74 12.65
N GLU A 124 -9.89 -9.55 13.78
CA GLU A 124 -11.28 -9.97 13.91
C GLU A 124 -12.17 -9.18 12.94
N GLY A 125 -12.50 -9.84 11.83
CA GLY A 125 -13.50 -9.46 10.82
C GLY A 125 -14.93 -9.29 11.34
N GLY A 126 -15.11 -9.14 12.65
CA GLY A 126 -16.36 -8.79 13.32
C GLY A 126 -16.19 -7.76 14.46
N SER A 127 -14.99 -7.23 14.71
CA SER A 127 -14.81 -6.17 15.71
C SER A 127 -15.37 -4.83 15.18
N ASP A 128 -16.01 -4.04 16.04
CA ASP A 128 -16.48 -2.68 15.70
C ASP A 128 -15.32 -1.67 15.57
N ILE A 129 -14.07 -2.15 15.64
CA ILE A 129 -12.85 -1.35 15.57
C ILE A 129 -12.69 -0.78 14.16
N LYS A 130 -12.78 0.55 14.10
CA LYS A 130 -12.52 1.31 12.88
C LYS A 130 -11.07 1.76 12.86
N THR A 131 -10.38 1.35 11.82
CA THR A 131 -9.01 1.81 11.56
C THR A 131 -9.00 2.84 10.44
N PHE A 132 -8.12 3.81 10.58
CA PHE A 132 -7.79 4.76 9.52
C PHE A 132 -6.28 4.77 9.33
N ALA A 133 -5.80 4.91 8.09
CA ALA A 133 -4.37 4.99 7.85
C ALA A 133 -4.02 6.03 6.79
N PHE A 134 -2.85 6.64 6.96
CA PHE A 134 -2.13 7.32 5.90
C PHE A 134 -1.02 6.41 5.36
N THR A 135 -0.90 6.35 4.05
CA THR A 135 0.06 5.49 3.35
C THR A 135 1.03 6.35 2.55
N GLY A 136 2.32 6.12 2.72
CA GLY A 136 3.38 6.61 1.83
C GLY A 136 4.06 5.43 1.16
N LEU A 137 4.33 5.51 -0.14
CA LEU A 137 4.87 4.37 -0.89
C LEU A 137 5.82 4.77 -1.99
N VAL A 138 6.74 3.86 -2.29
CA VAL A 138 7.66 3.91 -3.44
C VAL A 138 7.75 2.52 -4.05
N GLY A 139 8.08 2.43 -5.34
CA GLY A 139 8.27 1.14 -5.97
C GLY A 139 8.78 1.22 -7.39
N LEU A 140 8.84 0.05 -8.01
CA LEU A 140 9.28 -0.17 -9.37
C LEU A 140 8.27 -1.07 -10.09
N LYS A 141 7.90 -0.71 -11.32
CA LYS A 141 7.21 -1.57 -12.29
C LYS A 141 8.23 -1.98 -13.36
N LEU A 142 8.48 -3.27 -13.52
CA LEU A 142 9.32 -3.85 -14.58
C LEU A 142 8.41 -4.37 -15.68
N ARG A 143 8.32 -3.65 -16.80
CA ARG A 143 7.44 -3.97 -17.93
C ARG A 143 7.83 -5.29 -18.59
N ILE A 144 6.82 -6.10 -18.88
CA ILE A 144 6.89 -7.33 -19.65
C ILE A 144 6.05 -7.08 -20.90
N GLY A 145 6.70 -6.64 -21.97
CA GLY A 145 6.01 -6.16 -23.17
C GLY A 145 5.18 -4.90 -22.92
N ASN A 146 4.02 -4.82 -23.58
CA ASN A 146 3.12 -3.66 -23.51
C ASN A 146 1.88 -3.89 -22.64
N SER A 147 1.68 -5.09 -22.09
CA SER A 147 0.43 -5.50 -21.43
C SER A 147 0.58 -5.84 -19.96
N ALA A 148 1.81 -6.03 -19.45
CA ALA A 148 2.02 -6.41 -18.06
C ALA A 148 3.30 -5.81 -17.46
N ALA A 149 3.39 -5.84 -16.14
CA ALA A 149 4.61 -5.55 -15.40
C ALA A 149 4.71 -6.38 -14.11
N LEU A 150 5.95 -6.70 -13.71
CA LEU A 150 6.24 -7.08 -12.33
C LEU A 150 6.30 -5.81 -11.48
N ARG A 151 5.64 -5.81 -10.32
CA ARG A 151 5.60 -4.67 -9.40
C ARG A 151 6.28 -5.02 -8.09
N ILE A 152 7.23 -4.20 -7.68
CA ILE A 152 7.88 -4.27 -6.36
C ILE A 152 7.58 -2.96 -5.66
N GLU A 153 7.10 -3.02 -4.43
CA GLU A 153 6.58 -1.86 -3.73
C GLU A 153 6.95 -1.90 -2.26
N TYR A 154 7.41 -0.77 -1.73
CA TYR A 154 7.54 -0.55 -0.31
C TYR A 154 6.48 0.42 0.16
N ARG A 155 5.81 0.10 1.27
CA ARG A 155 4.81 0.96 1.91
C ARG A 155 5.20 1.24 3.34
N PHE A 156 4.99 2.48 3.73
CA PHE A 156 4.87 2.92 5.11
C PHE A 156 3.41 3.30 5.37
N ASN A 157 2.82 2.77 6.43
CA ASN A 157 1.48 3.12 6.85
C ASN A 157 1.52 3.61 8.29
N ARG A 158 0.83 4.73 8.54
CA ARG A 158 0.58 5.27 9.87
C ARG A 158 -0.90 5.02 10.18
N PHE A 159 -1.17 4.04 11.04
CA PHE A 159 -2.51 3.65 11.44
C PHE A 159 -2.94 4.40 12.70
N SER A 160 -4.22 4.72 12.78
CA SER A 160 -4.93 5.08 14.00
C SER A 160 -6.12 4.15 14.20
N TRP A 161 -6.38 3.75 15.43
CA TRP A 161 -7.56 2.97 15.80
C TRP A 161 -8.22 3.56 17.04
N GLU A 162 -9.52 3.30 17.17
CA GLU A 162 -10.31 3.58 18.37
C GLU A 162 -10.60 2.23 19.04
N ASP A 163 -10.29 2.13 20.33
CA ASP A 163 -10.67 1.00 21.17
C ASP A 163 -11.98 1.37 21.90
N GLU A 164 -12.92 0.45 22.01
CA GLU A 164 -14.22 0.67 22.66
C GLU A 164 -14.07 1.14 24.12
N PHE A 165 -12.95 0.83 24.75
CA PHE A 165 -12.65 1.18 26.14
C PHE A 165 -11.82 2.47 26.30
N SER A 166 -11.42 3.13 25.20
CA SER A 166 -10.58 4.34 25.22
C SER A 166 -11.21 5.49 24.44
N ILE A 167 -11.15 6.71 25.01
CA ILE A 167 -11.57 7.94 24.33
C ILE A 167 -10.46 8.42 23.38
N ASP A 168 -9.22 7.97 23.58
CA ASP A 168 -8.05 8.41 22.84
C ASP A 168 -7.72 7.47 21.67
N LYS A 169 -7.33 8.07 20.54
CA LYS A 169 -6.81 7.35 19.37
C LYS A 169 -5.38 6.90 19.61
N ASP A 170 -5.17 5.60 19.57
CA ASP A 170 -3.83 5.04 19.51
C ASP A 170 -3.29 5.07 18.08
N TRP A 171 -1.97 5.00 17.97
CA TRP A 171 -1.27 5.10 16.70
C TRP A 171 -0.16 4.07 16.54
N GLY A 172 -0.05 3.52 15.34
CA GLY A 172 0.93 2.50 14.98
C GLY A 172 1.61 2.80 13.65
N ASN A 173 2.83 2.29 13.49
CA ASN A 173 3.56 2.32 12.23
C ASN A 173 3.64 0.91 11.66
N TRP A 174 3.55 0.82 10.34
CA TRP A 174 3.61 -0.45 9.65
C TRP A 174 4.37 -0.33 8.34
N HIS A 175 5.17 -1.34 8.06
CA HIS A 175 6.05 -1.37 6.89
C HIS A 175 5.77 -2.63 6.09
N ASN A 176 5.57 -2.48 4.77
CA ASN A 176 5.36 -3.60 3.86
C ASN A 176 6.37 -3.56 2.72
N VAL A 177 6.83 -4.74 2.31
CA VAL A 177 7.45 -4.95 1.00
C VAL A 177 6.56 -5.93 0.25
N LEU A 178 6.02 -5.48 -0.88
CA LEU A 178 5.09 -6.24 -1.70
C LEU A 178 5.75 -6.58 -3.04
N VAL A 179 5.49 -7.79 -3.51
CA VAL A 179 5.86 -8.24 -4.85
C VAL A 179 4.60 -8.72 -5.56
N GLY A 180 4.42 -8.31 -6.80
CA GLY A 180 3.19 -8.58 -7.53
C GLY A 180 3.26 -8.34 -9.01
N VAL A 181 2.09 -8.31 -9.62
CA VAL A 181 1.90 -8.16 -11.06
C VAL A 181 0.85 -7.10 -11.36
N SER A 182 1.04 -6.41 -12.47
CA SER A 182 0.13 -5.42 -13.03
C SER A 182 -0.18 -5.78 -14.47
N ILE A 183 -1.43 -5.61 -14.88
CA ILE A 183 -1.91 -5.79 -16.26
C ILE A 183 -2.45 -4.44 -16.74
N PHE A 184 -2.06 -4.03 -17.94
CA PHE A 184 -2.45 -2.75 -18.54
C PHE A 184 -3.53 -2.96 -19.61
N LEU A 185 -4.57 -2.13 -19.57
CA LEU A 185 -5.75 -2.15 -20.44
C LEU A 185 -5.97 -0.81 -21.15
#